data_AF-A0A1T4MFI3-F1
#
_entry.id   AF-A0A1T4MFI3-F1
#
_cell.length_a   1.000
_cell.length_b   1.000
_cell.length_c   1.000
_cell.angle_alpha   90.00
_cell.angle_beta   90.00
_cell.angle_gamma   90.00
#
_symmetry.space_group_name_H-M   'P 1'
#
loop_
_entity.id
_entity.type
_entity.pdbx_description
1 polymer ?
#
loop_
_entity_poly.entity_id
_entity_poly.type
_entity_poly.pdbx_seq_one_letter_code
_entity_poly.pdbx_strand_id
1 'polypeptide(L)'
;MLNINSGHNKTLFQKCKPLYHYSCYVDRVKSNVRSGMTKEKAISEAVSFAIRNDFLDGYFKLQKAEVLNMSLTEFDQEAYDRHRFNEGKEVGIAEGERKNALQNARNLLCMKLGSVEQIAQATQLSVDEVLQLQEELAV
;
A
#
# COMPACT_ATOMS: atom_id res chain seq x y z
N MET A 1 13.42 26.18 7.20
CA MET A 1 12.40 25.51 6.37
C MET A 1 11.13 26.36 6.38
N LEU A 2 10.45 26.51 5.23
CA LEU A 2 9.22 27.32 5.09
C LEU A 2 7.99 26.41 5.16
N ASN A 3 7.10 26.65 6.13
CA ASN A 3 5.80 25.97 6.27
C ASN A 3 4.74 26.69 5.44
N ILE A 4 4.10 25.99 4.50
CA ILE A 4 3.11 26.54 3.57
C ILE A 4 1.65 26.15 3.92
N ASN A 5 1.40 25.59 5.10
CA ASN A 5 0.03 25.33 5.57
C ASN A 5 -0.66 26.67 5.94
N SER A 6 -2.00 26.74 5.85
CA SER A 6 -2.74 27.98 6.15
C SER A 6 -2.52 28.40 7.60
N GLY A 7 -2.44 29.72 7.81
CA GLY A 7 -2.13 30.30 9.12
C GLY A 7 -0.63 30.38 9.45
N HIS A 8 0.24 29.72 8.68
CA HIS A 8 1.70 29.83 8.80
C HIS A 8 2.28 30.79 7.75
N ASN A 9 3.43 31.42 8.00
CA ASN A 9 4.13 32.31 7.04
C ASN A 9 3.25 33.41 6.38
N LYS A 10 2.57 34.21 7.20
CA LYS A 10 1.69 35.33 6.78
C LYS A 10 2.33 36.27 5.75
N THR A 11 3.62 36.59 5.89
CA THR A 11 4.36 37.47 4.96
C THR A 11 4.52 36.88 3.56
N LEU A 12 4.63 35.54 3.44
CA LEU A 12 4.73 34.86 2.15
C LEU A 12 3.39 34.89 1.42
N PHE A 13 2.29 34.63 2.14
CA PHE A 13 0.94 34.67 1.60
C PHE A 13 0.47 36.07 1.21
N GLN A 14 0.93 37.11 1.91
CA GLN A 14 0.71 38.51 1.51
C GLN A 14 1.39 38.84 0.17
N LYS A 15 2.52 38.20 -0.14
CA LYS A 15 3.30 38.45 -1.37
C LYS A 15 2.89 37.53 -2.54
N CYS A 16 2.27 36.39 -2.28
CA CYS A 16 1.87 35.43 -3.31
C CYS A 16 0.42 34.96 -3.11
N LYS A 17 -0.51 35.68 -3.74
CA LYS A 17 -1.95 35.40 -3.70
C LYS A 17 -2.30 33.99 -4.23
N PRO A 18 -1.68 33.47 -5.31
CA PRO A 18 -1.93 32.09 -5.73
C PRO A 18 -1.55 31.04 -4.69
N LEU A 19 -0.39 31.20 -4.05
CA LEU A 19 0.07 30.27 -3.01
C LEU A 19 -0.85 30.30 -1.78
N TYR A 20 -1.35 31.49 -1.40
CA TYR A 20 -2.35 31.62 -0.36
C TYR A 20 -3.64 30.87 -0.70
N HIS A 21 -4.19 31.08 -1.89
CA HIS A 21 -5.39 30.38 -2.36
C HIS A 21 -5.23 28.85 -2.36
N TYR A 22 -4.08 28.36 -2.82
CA TYR A 22 -3.75 26.94 -2.77
C TYR A 22 -3.70 26.40 -1.33
N SER A 23 -3.06 27.13 -0.41
CA SER A 23 -3.00 26.73 1.00
C SER A 23 -4.39 26.63 1.64
N CYS A 24 -5.29 27.57 1.32
CA CYS A 24 -6.68 27.53 1.80
C CYS A 24 -7.44 26.32 1.25
N TYR A 25 -7.21 25.96 -0.01
CA TYR A 25 -7.79 24.78 -0.63
C TYR A 25 -7.32 23.48 0.06
N VAL A 26 -6.00 23.31 0.22
CA VAL A 26 -5.43 22.12 0.86
C VAL A 26 -5.95 21.96 2.29
N ASP A 27 -6.01 23.05 3.05
CA ASP A 27 -6.51 23.01 4.42
C ASP A 27 -8.00 22.71 4.50
N ARG A 28 -8.79 23.14 3.50
CA ARG A 28 -10.19 22.75 3.38
C ARG A 28 -10.34 21.25 3.14
N VAL A 29 -9.55 20.67 2.24
CA VAL A 29 -9.54 19.21 2.00
C VAL A 29 -9.19 18.47 3.30
N LYS A 30 -8.09 18.86 3.97
CA LYS A 30 -7.66 18.22 5.24
C LYS A 30 -8.70 18.37 6.35
N SER A 31 -9.37 19.51 6.46
CA SER A 31 -10.44 19.71 7.43
C SER A 31 -11.62 18.78 7.16
N ASN A 32 -12.05 18.68 5.91
CA ASN A 32 -13.18 17.83 5.52
C ASN A 32 -12.91 16.34 5.79
N VAL A 33 -11.70 15.86 5.49
CA VAL A 33 -11.29 14.48 5.81
C VAL A 33 -11.29 14.24 7.33
N ARG A 34 -10.74 15.17 8.12
CA ARG A 34 -10.78 15.09 9.61
C ARG A 34 -12.20 15.11 10.17
N SER A 35 -13.14 15.77 9.48
CA SER A 35 -14.56 15.77 9.83
C SER A 35 -15.31 14.50 9.39
N GLY A 36 -14.62 13.49 8.85
CA GLY A 36 -15.20 12.19 8.49
C GLY A 36 -15.73 12.11 7.05
N MET A 37 -15.46 13.08 6.18
CA MET A 37 -15.79 12.96 4.77
C MET A 37 -14.85 11.97 4.06
N THR A 38 -15.36 11.22 3.09
CA THR A 38 -14.51 10.43 2.19
C THR A 38 -13.61 11.36 1.37
N LYS A 39 -12.46 10.86 0.88
CA LYS A 39 -11.48 11.65 0.12
C LYS A 39 -12.16 12.34 -1.07
N GLU A 40 -13.03 11.65 -1.78
CA GLU A 40 -13.78 12.15 -2.93
C GLU A 40 -14.71 13.30 -2.55
N LYS A 41 -15.49 13.13 -1.47
CA LYS A 41 -16.40 14.17 -0.99
C LYS A 41 -15.64 15.38 -0.46
N ALA A 42 -14.55 15.15 0.27
CA ALA A 42 -13.70 16.20 0.82
C ALA A 42 -13.08 17.07 -0.28
N ILE A 43 -12.55 16.45 -1.34
CA ILE A 43 -11.97 17.15 -2.50
C ILE A 43 -13.07 17.88 -3.29
N SER A 44 -14.20 17.22 -3.56
CA SER A 44 -15.31 17.83 -4.30
C SER A 44 -15.90 19.08 -3.60
N GLU A 45 -16.06 19.02 -2.27
CA GLU A 45 -16.48 20.17 -1.48
C GLU A 45 -15.42 21.29 -1.51
N ALA A 46 -14.14 20.95 -1.32
CA ALA A 46 -13.06 21.92 -1.32
C ALA A 46 -12.89 22.63 -2.67
N VAL A 47 -13.07 21.91 -3.79
CA VAL A 47 -13.11 22.51 -5.12
C VAL A 47 -14.30 23.45 -5.27
N SER A 48 -15.48 23.05 -4.79
CA SER A 48 -16.68 23.91 -4.81
C SER A 48 -16.51 25.16 -3.94
N PHE A 49 -15.82 25.03 -2.81
CA PHE A 49 -15.41 26.15 -1.95
C PHE A 49 -14.44 27.09 -2.68
N ALA A 50 -13.40 26.55 -3.33
CA ALA A 50 -12.43 27.35 -4.09
C ALA A 50 -13.08 28.10 -5.26
N ILE A 51 -14.02 27.48 -5.97
CA ILE A 51 -14.81 28.10 -7.05
C ILE A 51 -15.65 29.26 -6.52
N ARG A 52 -16.33 29.09 -5.38
CA ARG A 52 -17.20 30.13 -4.77
C ARG A 52 -16.40 31.35 -4.29
N ASN A 53 -15.17 31.14 -3.83
CA ASN A 53 -14.30 32.21 -3.35
C ASN A 53 -13.38 32.77 -4.45
N ASP A 54 -13.59 32.36 -5.70
CA ASP A 54 -12.80 32.78 -6.87
C ASP A 54 -11.28 32.60 -6.70
N PHE A 55 -10.90 31.47 -6.10
CA PHE A 55 -9.51 31.12 -5.86
C PHE A 55 -8.78 30.79 -7.17
N LEU A 56 -7.48 31.09 -7.17
CA LEU A 56 -6.57 30.94 -8.30
C LEU A 56 -7.13 31.54 -9.60
N ASP A 57 -7.79 32.69 -9.52
CA ASP A 57 -8.31 33.45 -10.67
C ASP A 57 -9.16 32.59 -11.62
N GLY A 58 -9.99 31.72 -11.05
CA GLY A 58 -10.89 30.84 -11.80
C GLY A 58 -10.26 29.53 -12.30
N TYR A 59 -9.00 29.24 -11.97
CA TYR A 59 -8.32 27.99 -12.35
C TYR A 59 -9.12 26.73 -11.98
N PHE A 60 -9.70 26.69 -10.78
CA PHE A 60 -10.53 25.55 -10.34
C PHE A 60 -11.82 25.39 -11.15
N LYS A 61 -12.33 26.45 -11.79
CA LYS A 61 -13.49 26.37 -12.70
C LYS A 61 -13.07 25.73 -14.03
N LEU A 62 -11.92 26.12 -14.56
CA LEU A 62 -11.40 25.65 -15.85
C LEU A 62 -10.87 24.21 -15.81
N GLN A 63 -10.20 23.85 -14.70
CA GLN A 63 -9.46 22.58 -14.56
C GLN A 63 -10.09 21.65 -13.52
N LYS A 64 -11.39 21.78 -13.25
CA LYS A 64 -12.11 21.01 -12.22
C LYS A 64 -11.89 19.50 -12.35
N ALA A 65 -12.04 18.97 -13.57
CA ALA A 65 -11.89 17.54 -13.84
C ALA A 65 -10.46 17.07 -13.60
N GLU A 66 -9.46 17.84 -14.03
CA GLU A 66 -8.05 17.50 -13.88
C GLU A 66 -7.59 17.57 -12.41
N VAL A 67 -8.00 18.60 -11.67
CA VAL A 67 -7.68 18.73 -10.24
C VAL A 67 -8.32 17.60 -9.44
N LEU A 68 -9.55 17.21 -9.77
CA LEU A 68 -10.21 16.06 -9.14
C LEU A 68 -9.48 14.76 -9.49
N ASN A 69 -9.16 14.54 -10.76
CA ASN A 69 -8.47 13.35 -11.21
C ASN A 69 -7.10 13.23 -10.54
N MET A 70 -6.24 14.25 -10.65
CA MET A 70 -4.91 14.29 -10.03
C MET A 70 -4.95 14.09 -8.50
N SER A 71 -5.89 14.72 -7.81
CA SER A 71 -6.01 14.61 -6.34
C SER A 71 -6.55 13.24 -5.89
N LEU A 72 -7.32 12.56 -6.74
CA LEU A 72 -7.84 11.21 -6.48
C LEU A 72 -6.85 10.11 -6.89
N THR A 73 -6.04 10.37 -7.92
CA THR A 73 -5.00 9.44 -8.41
C THR A 73 -3.67 9.56 -7.66
N GLU A 74 -3.60 10.34 -6.58
CA GLU A 74 -2.41 10.39 -5.73
C GLU A 74 -2.05 8.98 -5.28
N PHE A 75 -0.78 8.61 -5.49
CA PHE A 75 -0.22 7.35 -5.07
C PHE A 75 -0.26 7.25 -3.53
N ASP A 76 -1.11 6.35 -3.02
CA ASP A 76 -1.15 6.00 -1.61
C ASP A 76 0.03 5.08 -1.29
N GLN A 77 1.16 5.68 -0.93
CA GLN A 77 2.38 4.98 -0.56
C GLN A 77 2.14 3.99 0.57
N GLU A 78 1.31 4.32 1.56
CA GLU A 78 1.05 3.41 2.68
C GLU A 78 0.23 2.19 2.22
N ALA A 79 -0.75 2.39 1.35
CA ALA A 79 -1.50 1.27 0.77
C ALA A 79 -0.59 0.36 -0.08
N TYR A 80 0.31 0.96 -0.87
CA TYR A 80 1.30 0.22 -1.62
C TYR A 80 2.24 -0.59 -0.71
N ASP A 81 2.81 0.05 0.32
CA ASP A 81 3.72 -0.60 1.25
C ASP A 81 3.03 -1.74 2.03
N ARG A 82 1.77 -1.54 2.46
CA ARG A 82 0.96 -2.60 3.08
C ARG A 82 0.75 -3.78 2.14
N HIS A 83 0.43 -3.53 0.88
CA HIS A 83 0.25 -4.58 -0.12
C HIS A 83 1.53 -5.39 -0.31
N ARG A 84 2.65 -4.69 -0.55
CA ARG A 84 3.98 -5.32 -0.71
C ARG A 84 4.40 -6.14 0.51
N PHE A 85 4.12 -5.63 1.71
CA PHE A 85 4.40 -6.37 2.94
C PHE A 85 3.56 -7.64 3.05
N ASN A 86 2.26 -7.58 2.74
CA ASN A 86 1.38 -8.74 2.79
C ASN A 86 1.77 -9.80 1.75
N GLU A 87 2.05 -9.40 0.51
CA GLU A 87 2.57 -10.32 -0.52
C GLU A 87 3.87 -10.98 -0.06
N GLY A 88 4.82 -10.20 0.47
CA GLY A 88 6.09 -10.72 0.97
C GLY A 88 5.91 -11.68 2.14
N LYS A 89 4.95 -11.39 3.03
CA LYS A 89 4.60 -12.25 4.16
C LYS A 89 4.01 -13.59 3.68
N GLU A 90 3.08 -13.56 2.73
CA GLU A 90 2.46 -14.77 2.17
C GLU A 90 3.48 -15.66 1.46
N VAL A 91 4.32 -15.06 0.60
CA VAL A 91 5.42 -15.79 -0.06
C VAL A 91 6.40 -16.37 0.96
N GLY A 92 6.76 -15.59 1.99
CA GLY A 92 7.68 -16.04 3.04
C GLY A 92 7.14 -17.20 3.88
N ILE A 93 5.84 -17.19 4.18
CA ILE A 93 5.18 -18.31 4.89
C ILE A 93 5.19 -19.56 4.01
N ALA A 94 4.77 -19.45 2.74
CA ALA A 94 4.73 -20.58 1.81
C ALA A 94 6.13 -21.18 1.59
N GLU A 95 7.16 -20.35 1.42
CA GLU A 95 8.54 -20.80 1.29
C GLU A 95 9.04 -21.49 2.57
N GLY A 96 8.68 -20.94 3.75
CA GLY A 96 9.00 -21.54 5.04
C GLY A 96 8.34 -22.90 5.26
N GLU A 97 7.06 -23.03 4.95
CA GLU A 97 6.31 -24.29 5.00
C GLU A 97 6.92 -25.33 4.05
N ARG A 98 7.25 -24.93 2.81
CA ARG A 98 7.90 -25.81 1.83
C ARG A 98 9.27 -26.30 2.30
N LYS A 99 10.11 -25.40 2.85
CA LYS A 99 11.42 -25.75 3.40
C LYS A 99 11.30 -26.71 4.59
N ASN A 100 10.35 -26.45 5.50
CA ASN A 100 10.09 -27.32 6.64
C ASN A 100 9.59 -28.70 6.20
N ALA A 101 8.69 -28.77 5.21
CA ALA A 101 8.23 -30.04 4.66
C ALA A 101 9.39 -30.88 4.10
N LEU A 102 10.28 -30.28 3.31
CA LEU A 102 11.49 -30.94 2.79
C LEU A 102 12.41 -31.42 3.91
N GLN A 103 12.67 -30.57 4.91
CA GLN A 103 13.55 -30.92 6.02
C GLN A 103 12.95 -32.05 6.86
N ASN A 104 11.65 -32.01 7.12
CA ASN A 104 10.95 -33.06 7.86
C ASN A 104 10.97 -34.39 7.09
N ALA A 105 10.75 -34.36 5.77
CA ALA A 105 10.85 -35.56 4.93
C ALA A 105 12.26 -36.16 4.98
N ARG A 106 13.32 -35.34 4.85
CA ARG A 106 14.71 -35.78 5.00
C ARG A 106 14.97 -36.41 6.37
N ASN A 107 14.51 -35.77 7.45
CA ASN A 107 14.69 -36.29 8.80
C ASN A 107 14.00 -37.66 8.97
N LEU A 108 12.77 -37.81 8.48
CA LEU A 108 12.02 -39.07 8.55
C LEU A 108 12.71 -40.19 7.74
N LEU A 109 13.18 -39.88 6.54
CA LEU A 109 13.93 -40.83 5.69
C LEU A 109 15.24 -41.27 6.37
N CYS A 110 16.03 -40.34 6.90
CA CYS A 110 17.28 -40.64 7.62
C CYS A 110 17.04 -41.51 8.86
N MET A 111 15.94 -41.26 9.58
CA MET A 111 15.55 -42.05 10.75
C MET A 111 14.87 -43.38 10.37
N LYS A 112 14.62 -43.63 9.08
CA LYS A 112 13.89 -44.79 8.55
C LYS A 112 12.49 -44.93 9.18
N LEU A 113 11.80 -43.81 9.38
CA LEU A 113 10.48 -43.74 10.00
C LEU A 113 9.39 -43.60 8.94
N GLY A 114 8.67 -44.69 8.69
CA GLY A 114 7.54 -44.75 7.76
C GLY A 114 7.92 -45.12 6.32
N SER A 115 6.91 -45.46 5.51
CA SER A 115 7.08 -45.65 4.06
C SER A 115 7.14 -44.29 3.33
N VAL A 116 7.59 -44.31 2.08
CA VAL A 116 7.64 -43.11 1.22
C VAL A 116 6.27 -42.45 1.12
N GLU A 117 5.20 -43.25 0.98
CA GLU A 117 3.83 -42.77 0.88
C GLU A 117 3.36 -42.12 2.19
N GLN A 118 3.73 -42.70 3.34
CA GLN A 118 3.41 -42.13 4.66
C GLN A 118 4.14 -40.80 4.89
N ILE A 119 5.41 -40.71 4.48
CA ILE A 119 6.22 -39.49 4.58
C ILE A 119 5.66 -38.40 3.68
N ALA A 120 5.31 -38.73 2.43
CA ALA A 120 4.68 -37.81 1.49
C ALA A 120 3.37 -37.25 2.06
N GLN A 121 2.51 -38.12 2.59
CA GLN A 121 1.27 -37.71 3.24
C GLN A 121 1.51 -36.82 4.46
N ALA A 122 2.46 -37.16 5.34
CA ALA A 122 2.73 -36.43 6.57
C ALA A 122 3.35 -35.04 6.32
N THR A 123 4.12 -34.90 5.23
CA THR A 123 4.84 -33.67 4.89
C THR A 123 4.14 -32.84 3.81
N GLN A 124 3.02 -33.34 3.27
CA GLN A 124 2.28 -32.73 2.15
C GLN A 124 3.14 -32.55 0.89
N LEU A 125 4.14 -33.42 0.72
CA LEU A 125 4.94 -33.52 -0.50
C LEU A 125 4.34 -34.55 -1.45
N SER A 126 4.72 -34.50 -2.71
CA SER A 126 4.42 -35.60 -3.63
C SER A 126 5.28 -36.81 -3.32
N VAL A 127 4.80 -38.00 -3.68
CA VAL A 127 5.58 -39.25 -3.54
C VAL A 127 6.88 -39.15 -4.33
N ASP A 128 6.84 -38.56 -5.54
CA ASP A 128 8.01 -38.36 -6.38
C ASP A 128 9.07 -37.47 -5.72
N GLU A 129 8.64 -36.39 -5.04
CA GLU A 129 9.56 -35.51 -4.30
C GLU A 129 10.25 -36.25 -3.15
N VAL A 130 9.53 -37.13 -2.45
CA VAL A 130 10.10 -37.94 -1.37
C VAL A 130 11.04 -39.01 -1.91
N LEU A 131 10.73 -39.63 -3.05
CA LEU A 131 11.61 -40.58 -3.74
C LEU A 131 12.92 -39.91 -4.16
N GLN A 132 12.85 -38.72 -4.76
CA GLN A 132 14.05 -37.95 -5.12
C GLN A 132 14.92 -37.65 -3.90
N LEU A 133 14.31 -37.22 -2.79
CA LEU A 133 15.03 -37.00 -1.53
C LEU A 133 15.67 -38.29 -0.99
N GLN A 134 15.00 -39.44 -1.15
CA GLN A 134 15.53 -40.73 -0.72
C GLN A 134 16.74 -41.15 -1.55
N GLU A 135 16.70 -40.93 -2.86
CA GLU A 135 17.83 -41.16 -3.77
C GLU A 135 19.01 -40.22 -3.45
N GLU A 136 18.75 -38.93 -3.24
CA GLU A 136 19.77 -37.94 -2.83
C GLU A 136 20.52 -38.34 -1.55
N LEU A 137 19.83 -38.97 -0.60
CA LEU A 137 20.39 -39.40 0.69
C LEU A 137 21.10 -40.76 0.64
N ALA A 138 20.94 -41.53 -0.44
CA ALA A 138 21.56 -42.84 -0.62
C ALA A 138 22.95 -42.79 -1.29
N VAL A 139 23.36 -41.60 -1.77
CA VAL A 139 24.66 -41.29 -2.36
C VAL A 139 25.62 -40.77 -1.29
#